data_AF-A0A814T3F5-F1
#
_entry.id   AF-A0A814T3F5-F1
#
_cell.length_a   1.000
_cell.length_b   1.000
_cell.length_c   1.000
_cell.angle_alpha   90.00
_cell.angle_beta   90.00
_cell.angle_gamma   90.00
#
_symmetry.space_group_name_H-M   'P 1'
#
loop_
_entity.id
_entity.type
_entity.pdbx_description
1 polymer ?
#
loop_
_entity_poly.entity_id
_entity_poly.type
_entity_poly.pdbx_seq_one_letter_code
_entity_poly.pdbx_strand_id
1 'polypeptide(L)'
;MNDQVTIEVIGENNLSNQINVNLNSSKMTLATILADYGIVEAACQEKLSCCTCVGGIETIPNGVLSQPTEDELDITDTVIKSFSVEGTQVRAGCQIILQPGVHYKFTSLNNLSKLKTQVSNFQS
;
A
#
# COMPACT_ATOMS: atom_id res chain seq x y z
N MET A 1 5.62 23.76 9.94
CA MET A 1 5.02 22.91 8.89
C MET A 1 4.69 21.59 9.54
N ASN A 2 3.56 20.97 9.18
CA ASN A 2 3.21 19.65 9.72
C ASN A 2 3.94 18.60 8.87
N ASP A 3 5.13 18.19 9.31
CA ASP A 3 5.97 17.23 8.59
C ASP A 3 5.57 15.76 8.89
N GLN A 4 4.40 15.58 9.51
CA GLN A 4 3.88 14.29 9.91
C GLN A 4 3.07 13.64 8.77
N VAL A 5 3.22 12.33 8.66
CA VAL A 5 2.44 11.44 7.81
C VAL A 5 1.83 10.37 8.67
N THR A 6 0.56 10.06 8.43
CA THR A 6 -0.12 8.93 9.07
C THR A 6 -0.27 7.80 8.05
N ILE A 7 0.03 6.59 8.47
CA ILE A 7 -0.15 5.37 7.67
C ILE A 7 -1.06 4.44 8.46
N GLU A 8 -2.24 4.18 7.93
CA GLU A 8 -3.16 3.18 8.45
C GLU A 8 -2.89 1.83 7.77
N VAL A 9 -2.57 0.82 8.56
CA VAL A 9 -2.26 -0.54 8.09
C VAL A 9 -3.42 -1.44 8.43
N ILE A 10 -4.09 -1.99 7.41
CA ILE A 10 -5.23 -2.89 7.58
C ILE A 10 -4.72 -4.31 7.73
N GLY A 11 -4.79 -4.80 8.97
CA GLY A 11 -4.45 -6.16 9.36
C GLY A 11 -5.60 -7.16 9.14
N GLU A 12 -5.41 -8.36 9.67
CA GLU A 12 -6.45 -9.39 9.65
C GLU A 12 -7.68 -8.94 10.46
N ASN A 13 -8.87 -9.39 10.06
CA ASN A 13 -10.16 -9.06 10.70
C ASN A 13 -10.52 -7.56 10.68
N ASN A 14 -10.02 -6.78 9.71
CA ASN A 14 -10.23 -5.32 9.63
C ASN A 14 -9.72 -4.53 10.84
N LEU A 15 -8.81 -5.10 11.62
CA LEU A 15 -8.10 -4.34 12.64
C LEU A 15 -7.09 -3.42 11.97
N SER A 16 -7.16 -2.13 12.25
CA SER A 16 -6.21 -1.16 11.72
C SER A 16 -5.22 -0.70 12.78
N ASN A 17 -3.96 -0.60 12.37
CA ASN A 17 -2.87 -0.03 13.16
C ASN A 17 -2.42 1.27 12.50
N GLN A 18 -2.19 2.31 13.30
CA GLN A 18 -1.70 3.59 12.79
C GLN A 18 -0.22 3.76 13.10
N ILE A 19 0.53 4.16 12.08
CA ILE A 19 1.93 4.55 12.17
C ILE A 19 2.00 6.04 11.89
N ASN A 20 2.57 6.79 12.82
CA ASN A 20 2.82 8.22 12.65
C ASN A 20 4.31 8.43 12.40
N VAL A 21 4.64 8.98 11.24
CA VAL A 21 6.03 9.19 10.79
C VAL A 21 6.29 10.68 10.68
N ASN A 22 7.44 11.13 11.18
CA ASN A 22 7.94 12.47 10.89
C ASN A 22 8.89 12.37 9.69
N LEU A 23 8.55 13.05 8.60
CA LEU A 23 9.41 13.11 7.42
C LEU A 23 10.60 14.01 7.75
N ASN A 24 11.76 13.41 7.98
CA ASN A 24 13.03 14.13 7.91
C ASN A 24 13.35 14.38 6.42
N SER A 25 14.19 15.36 6.12
CA SER A 25 14.39 15.93 4.77
C SER A 25 14.79 14.95 3.64
N SER A 26 15.01 13.67 3.92
CA SER A 26 15.16 12.59 2.94
C SER A 26 13.81 12.10 2.41
N LYS A 27 13.68 11.95 1.08
CA LYS A 27 12.50 11.33 0.46
C LYS A 27 12.32 9.91 1.02
N MET A 28 11.21 9.67 1.70
CA MET A 28 10.81 8.35 2.21
C MET A 28 9.67 7.81 1.36
N THR A 29 9.73 6.51 1.04
CA THR A 29 8.61 5.83 0.37
C THR A 29 7.74 5.11 1.40
N LEU A 30 6.52 4.76 0.99
CA LEU A 30 5.64 3.94 1.81
C LEU A 30 6.28 2.56 2.08
N ALA A 31 6.98 1.97 1.10
CA ALA A 31 7.67 0.70 1.30
C ALA A 31 8.80 0.80 2.35
N THR A 32 9.56 1.90 2.37
CA THR A 32 10.62 2.10 3.38
C THR A 32 10.04 1.99 4.78
N ILE A 33 8.98 2.75 5.07
CA ILE A 33 8.38 2.75 6.41
C ILE A 33 7.75 1.41 6.75
N LEU A 34 7.00 0.82 5.82
CA LEU A 34 6.36 -0.48 6.08
C LEU A 34 7.40 -1.57 6.33
N ALA A 35 8.56 -1.51 5.68
CA ALA A 35 9.66 -2.45 5.91
C ALA A 35 10.32 -2.26 7.28
N ASP A 36 10.53 -1.01 7.72
CA ASP A 36 11.07 -0.70 9.05
C ASP A 36 10.19 -1.23 10.18
N TYR A 37 8.87 -1.31 9.94
CA TYR A 37 7.89 -1.87 10.88
C TYR A 37 7.62 -3.38 10.66
N GLY A 38 8.33 -4.03 9.74
CA GLY A 38 8.19 -5.46 9.45
C GLY A 38 6.85 -5.86 8.81
N ILE A 39 6.16 -4.92 8.18
CA ILE A 39 4.85 -5.15 7.53
C ILE A 39 5.02 -5.68 6.10
N VAL A 40 6.06 -5.20 5.40
CA VAL A 40 6.43 -5.67 4.05
C VAL A 40 7.92 -5.97 4.02
N GLU A 41 8.38 -6.77 3.06
CA GLU A 41 9.81 -7.09 2.94
C GLU A 41 10.59 -6.05 2.12
N ALA A 42 9.96 -5.46 1.09
CA ALA A 42 10.61 -4.55 0.14
C ALA A 42 11.94 -5.10 -0.46
N ALA A 43 11.95 -6.39 -0.82
CA ALA A 43 13.15 -7.19 -1.08
C ALA A 43 14.05 -6.68 -2.23
N CYS A 44 13.46 -5.97 -3.20
CA CYS A 44 14.17 -5.43 -4.36
C CYS A 44 14.73 -4.01 -4.13
N GLN A 45 14.79 -3.51 -2.90
CA GLN A 45 15.36 -2.20 -2.56
C GLN A 45 14.75 -1.07 -3.42
N GLU A 46 13.42 -1.11 -3.59
CA GLU A 46 12.65 -0.10 -4.32
C GLU A 46 12.91 -0.01 -5.84
N LYS A 47 13.54 -1.03 -6.44
CA LYS A 47 13.88 -1.07 -7.87
C LYS A 47 12.80 -1.65 -8.80
N LEU A 48 11.57 -1.85 -8.30
CA LEU A 48 10.49 -2.51 -9.06
C LEU A 48 10.92 -3.85 -9.69
N SER A 49 11.74 -4.63 -9.00
CA SER A 49 12.15 -5.97 -9.47
C SER A 49 11.45 -7.11 -8.71
N CYS A 50 10.47 -6.77 -7.87
CA CYS A 50 9.75 -7.66 -6.98
C CYS A 50 8.36 -7.11 -6.67
N CYS A 51 7.48 -7.96 -6.13
CA CYS A 51 6.14 -7.59 -5.71
C CYS A 51 5.95 -7.55 -4.18
N THR A 52 7.02 -7.65 -3.38
CA THR A 52 6.90 -7.85 -1.92
C THR A 52 6.48 -6.60 -1.14
N CYS A 53 6.38 -5.44 -1.79
CA CYS A 53 5.82 -4.21 -1.24
C CYS A 53 4.53 -3.77 -1.95
N VAL A 54 3.94 -4.66 -2.77
CA VAL A 54 2.69 -4.39 -3.48
C VAL A 54 1.51 -4.65 -2.56
N GLY A 55 0.50 -3.78 -2.61
CA GLY A 55 -0.72 -3.91 -1.83
C GLY A 55 -1.78 -2.91 -2.26
N GLY A 56 -2.92 -2.95 -1.59
CA GLY A 56 -3.98 -1.94 -1.75
C GLY A 56 -3.53 -0.67 -1.08
N ILE A 57 -3.42 0.41 -1.85
CA ILE A 57 -2.93 1.70 -1.36
C ILE A 57 -3.93 2.78 -1.74
N GLU A 58 -4.38 3.51 -0.73
CA GLU A 58 -5.32 4.62 -0.83
C GLU A 58 -4.80 5.81 -0.02
N THR A 59 -5.35 7.01 -0.25
CA THR A 59 -5.12 8.18 0.61
C THR A 59 -6.43 8.67 1.19
N ILE A 60 -6.39 9.26 2.39
CA ILE A 60 -7.56 9.68 3.15
C ILE A 60 -7.48 11.20 3.45
N PRO A 61 -8.55 11.98 3.21
CA PRO A 61 -9.74 11.62 2.43
C PRO A 61 -9.44 11.65 0.92
N ASN A 62 -9.61 10.51 0.22
CA ASN A 62 -9.49 10.29 -1.22
C ASN A 62 -8.59 11.29 -1.98
N GLY A 63 -7.33 11.39 -1.55
CA GLY A 63 -6.32 12.16 -2.26
C GLY A 63 -5.87 11.48 -3.55
N VAL A 64 -5.05 12.17 -4.32
CA VAL A 64 -4.51 11.66 -5.59
C VAL A 64 -3.13 11.08 -5.34
N LEU A 65 -2.99 9.77 -5.51
CA LEU A 65 -1.68 9.11 -5.62
C LEU A 65 -1.00 9.54 -6.93
N SER A 66 0.34 9.52 -6.94
CA SER A 66 1.11 9.65 -8.18
C SER A 66 0.64 8.64 -9.23
N GLN A 67 0.66 9.00 -10.51
CA GLN A 67 0.36 8.03 -11.57
C GLN A 67 1.38 6.89 -11.54
N PRO A 68 0.95 5.63 -11.75
CA PRO A 68 1.87 4.52 -11.85
C PRO A 68 2.70 4.61 -13.14
N THR A 69 3.92 4.07 -13.09
CA THR A 69 4.76 3.90 -14.29
C THR A 69 4.36 2.64 -15.05
N GLU A 70 4.80 2.47 -16.30
CA GLU A 70 4.58 1.21 -17.05
C GLU A 70 5.16 0.00 -16.30
N ASP A 71 6.39 0.10 -15.79
CA ASP A 71 7.02 -0.97 -15.02
C ASP A 71 6.22 -1.35 -13.76
N GLU A 72 5.60 -0.36 -13.09
CA GLU A 72 4.72 -0.62 -11.95
C GLU A 72 3.43 -1.32 -12.40
N LEU A 73 2.86 -0.91 -13.53
CA LEU A 73 1.65 -1.51 -14.09
C LEU A 73 1.87 -2.98 -14.44
N ASP A 74 2.98 -3.33 -15.08
CA ASP A 74 3.28 -4.72 -15.44
C ASP A 74 3.32 -5.65 -14.21
N ILE A 75 3.88 -5.17 -13.10
CA ILE A 75 3.95 -5.90 -11.83
C ILE A 75 2.57 -5.98 -11.17
N THR A 76 1.88 -4.84 -11.07
CA THR A 76 0.59 -4.77 -10.37
C THR A 76 -0.51 -5.52 -11.12
N ASP A 77 -0.52 -5.53 -12.45
CA ASP A 77 -1.45 -6.31 -13.27
C ASP A 77 -1.29 -7.82 -13.04
N THR A 78 -0.04 -8.27 -12.94
CA THR A 78 0.27 -9.67 -12.64
C THR A 78 -0.26 -10.03 -11.24
N VAL A 79 -0.07 -9.14 -10.27
CA VAL A 79 -0.55 -9.33 -8.89
C VAL A 79 -2.08 -9.33 -8.82
N ILE A 80 -2.74 -8.37 -9.47
CA ILE A 80 -4.20 -8.25 -9.47
C ILE A 80 -4.85 -9.55 -9.96
N LYS A 81 -4.35 -10.10 -11.07
CA LYS A 81 -4.82 -11.37 -11.63
C LYS A 81 -4.53 -12.55 -10.70
N SER A 82 -3.33 -12.59 -10.12
CA SER A 82 -2.91 -13.72 -9.27
C SER A 82 -3.66 -13.80 -7.94
N PHE A 83 -4.08 -12.65 -7.39
CA PHE A 83 -4.79 -12.55 -6.11
C PHE A 83 -6.30 -12.31 -6.25
N SER A 84 -6.82 -12.19 -7.49
CA SER A 84 -8.24 -11.91 -7.80
C SER A 84 -8.77 -10.64 -7.10
N VAL A 85 -7.96 -9.58 -7.10
CA VAL A 85 -8.25 -8.30 -6.42
C VAL A 85 -8.65 -7.19 -7.40
N GLU A 86 -9.28 -7.53 -8.52
CA GLU A 86 -9.79 -6.58 -9.52
C GLU A 86 -10.68 -5.49 -8.90
N GLY A 87 -10.54 -4.25 -9.36
CA GLY A 87 -11.29 -3.10 -8.83
C GLY A 87 -10.74 -2.50 -7.54
N THR A 88 -9.65 -3.05 -6.99
CA THR A 88 -8.90 -2.41 -5.90
C THR A 88 -7.74 -1.59 -6.46
N GLN A 89 -7.39 -0.49 -5.80
CA GLN A 89 -6.25 0.34 -6.18
C GLN A 89 -4.95 -0.33 -5.68
N VAL A 90 -4.42 -1.27 -6.45
CA VAL A 90 -3.17 -1.97 -6.15
C VAL A 90 -1.99 -1.14 -6.66
N ARG A 91 -1.02 -0.87 -5.78
CA ARG A 91 0.19 -0.09 -6.09
C ARG A 91 1.42 -0.73 -5.46
N ALA A 92 2.60 -0.42 -5.98
CA ALA A 92 3.87 -0.77 -5.37
C ALA A 92 4.26 0.31 -4.36
N GLY A 93 4.35 -0.03 -3.07
CA GLY A 93 4.67 0.93 -2.00
C GLY A 93 5.98 1.69 -2.22
N CYS A 94 6.93 1.10 -2.96
CA CYS A 94 8.20 1.73 -3.30
C CYS A 94 8.08 2.88 -4.32
N GLN A 95 6.94 3.00 -5.01
CA GLN A 95 6.67 4.12 -5.94
C GLN A 95 5.87 5.24 -5.27
N ILE A 96 5.44 5.04 -4.02
CA ILE A 96 4.64 6.00 -3.27
C ILE A 96 5.56 6.82 -2.38
N ILE A 97 5.94 8.01 -2.85
CA ILE A 97 6.67 8.98 -2.06
C ILE A 97 5.72 9.61 -1.04
N LEU A 98 6.09 9.55 0.24
CA LEU A 98 5.29 10.12 1.32
C LEU A 98 5.32 11.66 1.26
N GLN A 99 4.14 12.26 1.44
CA GLN A 99 3.97 13.71 1.44
C GLN A 99 3.46 14.20 2.79
N PRO A 100 4.03 15.27 3.36
CA PRO A 100 3.58 15.84 4.64
C PRO A 100 2.07 16.11 4.65
N GLY A 101 1.41 15.73 5.75
CA GLY A 101 -0.02 15.95 5.94
C GLY A 101 -0.95 15.00 5.16
N VAL A 102 -0.40 14.06 4.37
CA VAL A 102 -1.19 13.01 3.71
C VAL A 102 -1.36 11.83 4.65
N HIS A 103 -2.57 11.28 4.69
CA HIS A 103 -2.86 10.03 5.37
C HIS A 103 -2.95 8.92 4.32
N TYR A 104 -2.07 7.92 4.43
CA TYR A 104 -2.07 6.75 3.55
C TYR A 104 -2.74 5.57 4.25
N LYS A 105 -3.44 4.74 3.48
CA LYS A 105 -3.97 3.46 3.94
C LYS A 105 -3.35 2.34 3.12
N PHE A 106 -2.82 1.34 3.79
CA PHE A 106 -2.18 0.17 3.20
C PHE A 106 -2.91 -1.11 3.62
N THR A 107 -3.22 -1.96 2.64
CA THR A 107 -3.79 -3.29 2.86
C THR A 107 -2.92 -4.32 2.14
N SER A 108 -2.44 -5.34 2.88
CA SER A 108 -1.64 -6.41 2.27
C SER A 108 -2.48 -7.22 1.26
N LEU A 109 -1.82 -7.84 0.28
CA LEU A 109 -2.49 -8.65 -0.74
C LEU A 109 -3.30 -9.81 -0.14
N ASN A 110 -2.76 -10.44 0.91
CA ASN A 110 -3.43 -11.51 1.64
C ASN A 110 -4.71 -11.03 2.33
N ASN A 111 -4.75 -9.79 2.80
CA ASN A 111 -5.95 -9.22 3.41
C ASN A 111 -6.94 -8.75 2.35
N LEU A 112 -6.48 -8.16 1.24
CA LEU A 112 -7.35 -7.76 0.13
C LEU A 112 -8.16 -8.93 -0.43
N SER A 113 -7.52 -10.08 -0.67
CA SER A 113 -8.22 -11.26 -1.19
C SER A 113 -9.28 -11.79 -0.21
N LYS A 114 -8.95 -11.84 1.09
CA LYS A 114 -9.90 -12.24 2.15
C LYS A 114 -11.11 -11.30 2.25
N LEU A 115 -10.90 -9.99 2.14
CA LEU A 115 -11.97 -9.00 2.23
C LEU A 115 -12.98 -9.16 1.08
N LYS A 116 -12.51 -9.44 -0.14
CA LYS A 116 -13.42 -9.75 -1.25
C LYS A 116 -14.23 -11.01 -1.00
N THR A 117 -13.60 -12.10 -0.55
CA THR A 117 -14.30 -13.36 -0.29
C THR A 117 -15.42 -13.20 0.74
N GLN A 118 -15.21 -12.38 1.78
CA GLN A 118 -16.24 -12.10 2.78
C GLN A 118 -17.43 -11.33 2.19
N VAL A 119 -17.19 -10.32 1.32
CA VAL A 119 -18.27 -9.57 0.67
C VAL A 119 -19.11 -10.48 -0.24
N SER A 120 -18.48 -11.39 -0.98
CA SER A 120 -19.19 -12.35 -1.84
C SER A 120 -20.10 -13.30 -1.05
N ASN A 121 -19.69 -13.72 0.14
CA ASN A 121 -20.46 -14.64 0.98
C ASN A 121 -21.66 -13.99 1.68
N PHE A 122 -21.71 -12.64 1.79
CA PHE A 122 -22.85 -11.93 2.35
C PHE A 122 -23.96 -11.61 1.33
N GLN A 123 -23.72 -11.89 0.04
CA GLN A 123 -24.70 -11.67 -1.04
C GLN A 123 -25.37 -12.97 -1.54
N SER A 124 -25.25 -14.07 -0.78
CA SER A 124 -25.87 -15.38 -1.09
C SER A 124 -27.17 -15.61 -0.32
#